data_AF-A0A328UAF5-F1
#
_entry.id   AF-A0A328UAF5-F1
#
_cell.length_a   1.000
_cell.length_b   1.000
_cell.length_c   1.000
_cell.angle_alpha   90.00
_cell.angle_beta   90.00
_cell.angle_gamma   90.00
#
_symmetry.space_group_name_H-M   'P 1'
#
loop_
_entity.id
_entity.type
_entity.pdbx_description
1 polymer ?
#
loop_
_entity_poly.entity_id
_entity_poly.type
_entity_poly.pdbx_seq_one_letter_code
_entity_poly.pdbx_strand_id
1 'polypeptide(L)'
;MGIPVMILGESGTGKSASLRNFQPGEVAIINVAGKPLPFRTRLKTYISDDYNQVTAAIRGYVGKGAKSIVIDDSQYLMADEFMRRAKENGFQKFTDIGKNYFDLISLVKTLPDDRIVYFLSHLTTDDQGRERCKTIGKLLDEKITVEGLFTIVLKTQVKDGHYYFSTQNNGMDTVKSPIGMFEDSLTENDLKTIDLTIREYYNTEEEQHEEN
;
A
#
# COMPACT_ATOMS: atom_id res chain seq x y z
N MET A 1 10.80 12.44 5.58
CA MET A 1 10.75 11.56 4.39
C MET A 1 9.37 10.97 4.30
N GLY A 2 8.75 10.94 3.11
CA GLY A 2 7.43 10.34 2.93
C GLY A 2 7.36 8.89 3.41
N ILE A 3 6.16 8.47 3.81
CA ILE A 3 5.91 7.26 4.57
C ILE A 3 5.25 6.22 3.65
N PRO A 4 6.00 5.22 3.15
CA PRO A 4 5.40 4.10 2.45
C PRO A 4 4.77 3.14 3.46
N VAL A 5 3.51 2.78 3.22
CA VAL A 5 2.75 1.84 4.04
C VAL A 5 2.24 0.71 3.17
N MET A 6 2.42 -0.54 3.58
CA MET A 6 1.89 -1.70 2.86
C MET A 6 0.68 -2.27 3.57
N ILE A 7 -0.37 -2.57 2.81
CA ILE A 7 -1.55 -3.28 3.28
C ILE A 7 -1.64 -4.60 2.50
N LEU A 8 -1.33 -5.70 3.17
CA LEU A 8 -1.40 -7.05 2.63
C LEU A 8 -2.81 -7.62 2.77
N GLY A 9 -3.19 -8.49 1.85
CA GLY A 9 -4.46 -9.21 1.98
C GLY A 9 -4.81 -10.06 0.78
N GLU A 10 -5.58 -11.12 1.01
CA GLU A 10 -6.13 -11.92 -0.06
C GLU A 10 -7.19 -11.17 -0.87
N SER A 11 -7.66 -11.78 -1.96
CA SER A 11 -8.82 -11.25 -2.66
C SER A 11 -10.06 -11.31 -1.76
N GLY A 12 -10.87 -10.25 -1.76
CA GLY A 12 -12.13 -10.22 -1.01
C GLY A 12 -12.00 -9.96 0.49
N THR A 13 -10.80 -9.74 1.03
CA THR A 13 -10.58 -9.49 2.48
C THR A 13 -10.69 -8.01 2.87
N GLY A 14 -11.18 -7.15 1.99
CA GLY A 14 -11.50 -5.76 2.32
C GLY A 14 -10.41 -4.71 2.05
N LYS A 15 -9.33 -5.04 1.32
CA LYS A 15 -8.28 -4.05 0.96
C LYS A 15 -8.85 -2.75 0.38
N SER A 16 -9.52 -2.80 -0.77
CA SER A 16 -10.13 -1.60 -1.38
C SER A 16 -11.31 -1.07 -0.55
N ALA A 17 -12.07 -1.94 0.13
CA ALA A 17 -13.22 -1.55 0.95
C ALA A 17 -12.83 -0.74 2.21
N SER A 18 -11.58 -0.84 2.65
CA SER A 18 -11.05 -0.04 3.75
C SER A 18 -11.01 1.46 3.47
N LEU A 19 -11.13 1.87 2.20
CA LEU A 19 -11.17 3.27 1.77
C LEU A 19 -12.53 3.96 2.02
N ARG A 20 -13.54 3.21 2.51
CA ARG A 20 -14.95 3.65 2.53
C ARG A 20 -15.25 4.92 3.32
N ASN A 21 -14.44 5.24 4.32
CA ASN A 21 -14.68 6.38 5.21
C ASN A 21 -13.96 7.66 4.77
N PHE A 22 -13.10 7.58 3.75
CA PHE A 22 -12.52 8.77 3.13
C PHE A 22 -13.56 9.58 2.36
N GLN A 23 -13.42 10.90 2.43
CA GLN A 23 -14.20 11.89 1.71
C GLN A 23 -13.41 12.44 0.51
N PRO A 24 -14.10 12.99 -0.51
CA PRO A 24 -13.42 13.66 -1.62
C PRO A 24 -12.45 14.75 -1.14
N GLY A 25 -11.19 14.65 -1.57
CA GLY A 25 -10.12 15.58 -1.17
C GLY A 25 -9.24 15.06 -0.02
N GLU A 26 -9.69 14.06 0.75
CA GLU A 26 -8.89 13.49 1.84
C GLU A 26 -7.86 12.46 1.33
N VAL A 27 -8.15 11.79 0.21
CA VAL A 27 -7.28 10.76 -0.37
C VAL A 27 -7.24 10.85 -1.89
N ALA A 28 -6.04 10.67 -2.47
CA ALA A 28 -5.85 10.45 -3.90
C ALA A 28 -5.70 8.95 -4.19
N ILE A 29 -6.41 8.44 -5.19
CA ILE A 29 -6.44 6.99 -5.48
C ILE A 29 -5.96 6.73 -6.90
N ILE A 30 -4.92 5.92 -7.01
CA ILE A 30 -4.43 5.34 -8.26
C ILE A 30 -4.97 3.91 -8.32
N ASN A 31 -5.92 3.68 -9.23
CA ASN A 31 -6.60 2.41 -9.42
C ASN A 31 -5.94 1.63 -10.56
N VAL A 32 -5.07 0.70 -10.20
CA VAL A 32 -4.25 -0.08 -11.13
C VAL A 32 -5.14 -0.99 -11.99
N ALA A 33 -6.04 -1.73 -11.36
CA ALA A 33 -6.88 -2.72 -12.04
C ALA A 33 -8.10 -2.11 -12.76
N GLY A 34 -8.35 -0.80 -12.60
CA GLY A 34 -9.50 -0.10 -13.19
C GLY A 34 -10.88 -0.57 -12.68
N LYS A 35 -10.94 -1.36 -11.61
CA LYS A 35 -12.19 -1.90 -11.07
C LYS A 35 -12.97 -0.82 -10.30
N PRO A 36 -14.31 -0.80 -10.34
CA PRO A 36 -15.09 0.08 -9.48
C PRO A 36 -14.79 -0.18 -7.99
N LEU A 37 -14.80 0.88 -7.18
CA LEU A 37 -14.67 0.74 -5.73
C LEU A 37 -15.86 -0.08 -5.17
N PRO A 38 -15.64 -1.02 -4.24
CA PRO A 38 -16.67 -1.98 -3.81
C PRO A 38 -17.70 -1.39 -2.82
N PHE A 39 -17.83 -0.06 -2.78
CA PHE A 39 -18.73 0.67 -1.89
C PHE A 39 -19.23 1.93 -2.59
N ARG A 40 -20.39 2.44 -2.14
CA ARG A 40 -20.98 3.67 -2.69
C ARG A 40 -20.14 4.87 -2.28
N THR A 41 -19.65 5.64 -3.25
CA THR A 41 -18.77 6.76 -2.96
C THR A 41 -18.78 7.83 -4.06
N ARG A 42 -18.27 9.02 -3.71
CA ARG A 42 -17.95 10.12 -4.63
C ARG A 42 -16.44 10.24 -4.88
N LEU A 43 -15.63 9.39 -4.28
CA LEU A 43 -14.19 9.33 -4.51
C LEU A 43 -13.92 9.08 -6.00
N LYS A 44 -12.94 9.81 -6.55
CA LYS A 44 -12.49 9.64 -7.93
C LYS A 44 -11.16 8.91 -7.94
N THR A 45 -11.00 8.03 -8.92
CA THR A 45 -9.75 7.27 -9.11
C THR A 45 -9.08 7.66 -10.43
N TYR A 46 -7.76 7.71 -10.43
CA TYR A 46 -6.97 7.75 -11.67
C TYR A 46 -6.56 6.33 -12.04
N ILE A 47 -6.89 5.89 -13.25
CA ILE A 47 -6.64 4.51 -13.70
C ILE A 47 -5.32 4.45 -14.46
N SER A 48 -4.37 3.66 -13.97
CA SER A 48 -3.10 3.41 -14.67
C SER A 48 -2.35 2.24 -14.05
N ASP A 49 -1.73 1.43 -14.89
CA ASP A 49 -0.82 0.34 -14.54
C ASP A 49 0.62 0.55 -15.08
N ASP A 50 0.90 1.77 -15.56
CA ASP A 50 2.21 2.18 -16.07
C ASP A 50 2.99 2.93 -15.00
N TYR A 51 4.19 2.45 -14.67
CA TYR A 51 5.01 3.01 -13.60
C TYR A 51 5.35 4.49 -13.78
N ASN A 52 5.51 4.98 -15.02
CA ASN A 52 5.82 6.39 -15.28
C ASN A 52 4.59 7.26 -15.00
N GLN A 53 3.41 6.85 -15.46
CA GLN A 53 2.15 7.52 -15.20
C GLN A 53 1.79 7.51 -13.71
N VAL A 54 1.97 6.37 -13.02
CA VAL A 54 1.76 6.24 -11.58
C VAL A 54 2.70 7.19 -10.82
N THR A 55 3.99 7.20 -11.16
CA THR A 55 4.99 8.10 -10.56
C THR A 55 4.65 9.57 -10.79
N ALA A 56 4.25 9.93 -12.00
CA ALA A 56 3.83 11.29 -12.33
C ALA A 56 2.55 11.70 -11.57
N ALA A 57 1.59 10.77 -11.43
CA ALA A 57 0.37 10.99 -10.68
C ALA A 57 0.65 11.23 -9.20
N ILE A 58 1.51 10.42 -8.56
CA ILE A 58 1.93 10.62 -7.16
C ILE A 58 2.50 12.03 -6.98
N ARG A 59 3.48 12.43 -7.80
CA ARG A 59 4.08 13.77 -7.72
C ARG A 59 3.05 14.88 -7.97
N GLY A 60 2.16 14.67 -8.94
CA GLY A 60 1.08 15.61 -9.25
C GLY A 60 0.08 15.78 -8.11
N TYR A 61 -0.26 14.70 -7.40
CA TYR A 61 -1.12 14.75 -6.21
C TYR A 61 -0.44 15.45 -5.05
N VAL A 62 0.83 15.14 -4.79
CA VAL A 62 1.64 15.84 -3.78
C VAL A 62 1.72 17.33 -4.08
N GLY A 63 1.98 17.71 -5.33
CA GLY A 63 2.02 19.12 -5.76
C GLY A 63 0.67 19.85 -5.64
N LYS A 64 -0.44 19.11 -5.59
CA LYS A 64 -1.79 19.63 -5.31
C LYS A 64 -2.16 19.59 -3.82
N GLY A 65 -1.23 19.20 -2.95
CA GLY A 65 -1.44 19.15 -1.50
C GLY A 65 -2.03 17.85 -0.96
N ALA A 66 -2.13 16.78 -1.76
CA ALA A 66 -2.63 15.50 -1.26
C ALA A 66 -1.66 14.93 -0.23
N LYS A 67 -2.16 14.70 1.00
CA LYS A 67 -1.37 14.12 2.09
C LYS A 67 -1.38 12.59 2.11
N SER A 68 -2.44 11.98 1.57
CA SER A 68 -2.64 10.53 1.55
C SER A 68 -2.90 10.05 0.13
N ILE A 69 -2.12 9.09 -0.32
CA ILE A 69 -2.19 8.54 -1.68
C ILE A 69 -2.28 7.02 -1.58
N VAL A 70 -3.18 6.40 -2.35
CA VAL A 70 -3.38 4.96 -2.35
C VAL A 70 -3.13 4.41 -3.75
N ILE A 71 -2.36 3.33 -3.84
CA ILE A 71 -2.16 2.52 -5.04
C ILE A 71 -2.93 1.21 -4.84
N ASP A 72 -4.08 1.09 -5.52
CA ASP A 72 -5.04 -0.01 -5.40
C ASP A 72 -5.23 -0.72 -6.75
N ASP A 73 -4.75 -1.94 -6.99
CA ASP A 73 -3.91 -2.81 -6.15
C ASP A 73 -2.47 -2.75 -6.69
N SER A 74 -1.51 -2.39 -5.85
CA SER A 74 -0.12 -2.18 -6.26
C SER A 74 0.58 -3.47 -6.73
N GLN A 75 0.10 -4.65 -6.31
CA GLN A 75 0.65 -5.93 -6.78
C GLN A 75 0.42 -6.12 -8.28
N TYR A 76 -0.68 -5.59 -8.80
CA TYR A 76 -1.03 -5.68 -10.22
C TYR A 76 -0.10 -4.88 -11.12
N LEU A 77 0.65 -3.88 -10.61
CA LEU A 77 1.68 -3.21 -11.41
C LEU A 77 2.73 -4.22 -11.92
N MET A 78 3.17 -5.12 -11.04
CA MET A 78 4.10 -6.18 -11.41
C MET A 78 3.44 -7.24 -12.29
N ALA A 79 2.21 -7.64 -11.96
CA ALA A 79 1.49 -8.69 -12.68
C ALA A 79 1.17 -8.26 -14.12
N ASP A 80 0.66 -7.04 -14.30
CA ASP A 80 0.26 -6.53 -15.61
C ASP A 80 1.48 -6.25 -16.49
N GLU A 81 2.59 -5.75 -15.92
CA GLU A 81 3.85 -5.65 -16.65
C GLU A 81 4.34 -7.03 -17.13
N PHE A 82 4.30 -8.03 -16.25
CA PHE A 82 4.67 -9.40 -16.60
C PHE A 82 3.82 -9.96 -17.74
N MET A 83 2.50 -9.76 -17.68
CA MET A 83 1.57 -10.25 -18.69
C MET A 83 1.73 -9.54 -20.03
N ARG A 84 1.96 -8.21 -20.04
CA ARG A 84 2.30 -7.48 -21.28
C ARG A 84 3.55 -8.03 -21.96
N ARG A 85 4.53 -8.44 -21.15
CA ARG A 85 5.83 -8.97 -21.58
C ARG A 85 5.86 -10.51 -21.57
N ALA A 86 4.71 -11.19 -21.65
CA ALA A 86 4.63 -12.64 -21.51
C ALA A 86 5.44 -13.42 -22.56
N LYS A 87 5.59 -12.86 -23.78
CA LYS A 87 6.36 -13.48 -24.87
C LYS A 87 7.88 -13.23 -24.79
N GLU A 88 8.33 -12.35 -23.89
CA GLU A 88 9.76 -12.11 -23.68
C GLU A 88 10.39 -13.24 -22.87
N ASN A 89 11.50 -13.77 -23.40
CA ASN A 89 12.29 -14.82 -22.78
C ASN A 89 13.46 -14.24 -21.99
N GLY A 90 13.87 -14.93 -20.92
CA GLY A 90 15.06 -14.60 -20.14
C GLY A 90 14.78 -13.94 -18.79
N PHE A 91 15.80 -13.95 -17.92
CA PHE A 91 15.69 -13.50 -16.53
C PHE A 91 15.61 -11.97 -16.37
N GLN A 92 16.13 -11.21 -17.34
CA GLN A 92 16.16 -9.74 -17.27
C GLN A 92 14.77 -9.12 -17.07
N LYS A 93 13.73 -9.69 -17.69
CA LYS A 93 12.33 -9.26 -17.50
C LYS A 93 11.93 -9.20 -16.02
N PHE A 94 12.26 -10.23 -15.25
CA PHE A 94 11.94 -10.29 -13.83
C PHE A 94 12.74 -9.25 -13.03
N THR A 95 14.00 -9.03 -13.41
CA THR A 95 14.84 -7.97 -12.83
C THR A 95 14.23 -6.60 -13.07
N ASP A 96 13.77 -6.31 -14.29
CA ASP A 96 13.16 -5.03 -14.65
C ASP A 96 11.86 -4.78 -13.87
N ILE A 97 10.97 -5.77 -13.83
CA ILE A 97 9.71 -5.70 -13.05
C ILE A 97 10.02 -5.40 -11.59
N GLY A 98 10.99 -6.12 -11.01
CA GLY A 98 11.36 -5.91 -9.62
C GLY A 98 12.00 -4.54 -9.37
N LYS A 99 12.83 -4.08 -10.30
CA LYS A 99 13.44 -2.75 -10.24
C LYS A 99 12.38 -1.65 -10.31
N ASN A 100 11.41 -1.75 -11.22
CA ASN A 100 10.34 -0.75 -11.36
C ASN A 100 9.53 -0.62 -10.06
N TYR A 101 9.17 -1.74 -9.43
CA TYR A 101 8.47 -1.74 -8.15
C TYR A 101 9.33 -1.18 -7.01
N PHE A 102 10.60 -1.57 -6.94
CA PHE A 102 11.56 -1.02 -5.98
C PHE A 102 11.74 0.49 -6.12
N ASP A 103 11.87 1.00 -7.35
CA ASP A 103 12.04 2.41 -7.64
C ASP A 103 10.79 3.21 -7.25
N LEU A 104 9.59 2.66 -7.47
CA LEU A 104 8.34 3.27 -7.05
C LEU A 104 8.22 3.39 -5.52
N ILE A 105 8.64 2.37 -4.77
CA ILE A 105 8.66 2.44 -3.30
C ILE A 105 9.73 3.46 -2.85
N SER A 106 10.89 3.46 -3.50
CA SER A 106 11.98 4.37 -3.19
C SER A 106 11.64 5.82 -3.48
N LEU A 107 10.80 6.09 -4.48
CA LEU A 107 10.26 7.42 -4.76
C LEU A 107 9.52 8.01 -3.56
N VAL A 108 8.76 7.20 -2.82
CA VAL A 108 7.99 7.69 -1.66
C VAL A 108 8.90 8.31 -0.61
N LYS A 109 10.09 7.75 -0.44
CA LYS A 109 11.11 8.24 0.49
C LYS A 109 11.63 9.64 0.14
N THR A 110 11.47 10.08 -1.11
CA THR A 110 11.86 11.43 -1.57
C THR A 110 10.74 12.46 -1.41
N LEU A 111 9.55 12.06 -0.98
CA LEU A 111 8.43 12.97 -0.72
C LEU A 111 8.60 13.66 0.67
N PRO A 112 7.88 14.76 0.92
CA PRO A 112 7.77 15.35 2.26
C PRO A 112 7.31 14.31 3.31
N ASP A 113 7.72 14.49 4.57
CA ASP A 113 7.42 13.57 5.69
C ASP A 113 5.94 13.43 6.02
N ASP A 114 5.14 14.44 5.77
CA ASP A 114 3.69 14.41 6.01
C ASP A 114 2.89 13.70 4.89
N ARG A 115 3.59 13.09 3.91
CA ARG A 115 2.98 12.33 2.80
C ARG A 115 3.00 10.83 3.08
N ILE A 116 1.82 10.22 3.09
CA ILE A 116 1.65 8.78 3.23
C ILE A 116 1.25 8.18 1.88
N VAL A 117 1.93 7.13 1.45
CA VAL A 117 1.59 6.38 0.24
C VAL A 117 1.32 4.92 0.60
N TYR A 118 0.07 4.50 0.44
CA TYR A 118 -0.41 3.15 0.70
C TYR A 118 -0.27 2.26 -0.53
N PHE A 119 0.33 1.09 -0.34
CA PHE A 119 0.46 0.02 -1.32
C PHE A 119 -0.50 -1.11 -0.90
N LEU A 120 -1.67 -1.17 -1.51
CA LEU A 120 -2.60 -2.28 -1.28
C LEU A 120 -2.14 -3.45 -2.14
N SER A 121 -1.70 -4.54 -1.53
CA SER A 121 -1.03 -5.63 -2.24
C SER A 121 -1.61 -6.97 -1.86
N HIS A 122 -1.70 -7.87 -2.84
CA HIS A 122 -1.92 -9.28 -2.56
C HIS A 122 -0.75 -9.90 -1.78
N LEU A 123 -1.07 -10.92 -0.99
CA LEU A 123 -0.11 -11.80 -0.34
C LEU A 123 -0.08 -13.17 -1.02
N THR A 124 0.92 -13.97 -0.66
CA THR A 124 1.04 -15.39 -0.99
C THR A 124 1.48 -16.12 0.27
N THR A 125 1.08 -17.39 0.37
CA THR A 125 1.51 -18.28 1.46
C THR A 125 2.52 -19.27 0.90
N ASP A 126 3.64 -19.49 1.59
CA ASP A 126 4.64 -20.49 1.23
C ASP A 126 4.29 -21.89 1.76
N ASP A 127 5.10 -22.89 1.39
CA ASP A 127 4.89 -24.29 1.80
C ASP A 127 4.99 -24.50 3.33
N GLN A 128 5.55 -23.54 4.07
CA GLN A 128 5.63 -23.56 5.53
C GLN A 128 4.47 -22.81 6.19
N GLY A 129 3.52 -22.30 5.40
CA GLY A 129 2.39 -21.52 5.89
C GLY A 129 2.74 -20.07 6.21
N ARG A 130 3.90 -19.55 5.78
CA ARG A 130 4.27 -18.15 6.00
C ARG A 130 3.68 -17.27 4.91
N GLU A 131 3.05 -16.19 5.34
CA GLU A 131 2.42 -15.21 4.47
C GLU A 131 3.38 -14.04 4.19
N ARG A 132 3.49 -13.66 2.92
CA ARG A 132 4.30 -12.53 2.46
C ARG A 132 3.69 -11.84 1.25
N CYS A 133 4.17 -10.65 0.91
CA CYS A 133 3.79 -9.93 -0.30
C CYS A 133 3.96 -10.81 -1.54
N LYS A 134 2.95 -10.82 -2.41
CA LYS A 134 3.00 -11.57 -3.66
C LYS A 134 3.80 -10.77 -4.69
N THR A 135 4.93 -11.32 -5.13
CA THR A 135 5.79 -10.72 -6.15
C THR A 135 5.76 -11.52 -7.45
N ILE A 136 6.42 -11.00 -8.50
CA ILE A 136 6.63 -11.71 -9.75
C ILE A 136 8.11 -12.08 -9.91
N GLY A 137 8.37 -13.39 -10.01
CA GLY A 137 9.71 -13.94 -10.17
C GLY A 137 10.45 -14.15 -8.86
N LYS A 138 11.41 -15.08 -8.86
CA LYS A 138 12.17 -15.46 -7.65
C LYS A 138 13.19 -14.40 -7.21
N LEU A 139 13.64 -13.54 -8.13
CA LEU A 139 14.77 -12.64 -7.87
C LEU A 139 14.45 -11.60 -6.79
N LEU A 140 13.26 -10.99 -6.82
CA LEU A 140 12.83 -10.10 -5.75
C LEU A 140 12.84 -10.86 -4.43
N ASP A 141 12.14 -11.98 -4.35
CA ASP A 141 12.04 -12.77 -3.12
C ASP A 141 13.40 -13.25 -2.56
N GLU A 142 14.35 -13.59 -3.45
CA GLU A 142 15.67 -14.09 -3.07
C GLU A 142 16.66 -12.98 -2.69
N LYS A 143 16.49 -11.76 -3.20
CA LYS A 143 17.44 -10.65 -3.01
C LYS A 143 16.92 -9.54 -2.11
N ILE A 144 15.61 -9.33 -2.07
CA ILE A 144 14.95 -8.23 -1.37
C ILE A 144 13.63 -8.72 -0.78
N THR A 145 13.54 -8.79 0.53
CA THR A 145 12.23 -8.86 1.20
C THR A 145 11.52 -7.53 1.00
N VAL A 146 10.49 -7.50 0.13
CA VAL A 146 9.81 -6.27 -0.28
C VAL A 146 9.25 -5.52 0.92
N GLU A 147 8.67 -6.23 1.88
CA GLU A 147 8.16 -5.70 3.15
C GLU A 147 9.26 -5.05 3.99
N GLY A 148 10.52 -5.46 3.81
CA GLY A 148 11.71 -4.84 4.39
C GLY A 148 11.89 -3.37 3.99
N LEU A 149 11.27 -2.93 2.90
CA LEU A 149 11.31 -1.53 2.43
C LEU A 149 10.32 -0.60 3.14
N PHE A 150 9.42 -1.18 3.94
CA PHE A 150 8.35 -0.48 4.65
C PHE A 150 8.60 -0.51 6.15
N THR A 151 8.27 0.57 6.86
CA THR A 151 8.24 0.56 8.33
C THR A 151 6.92 -0.01 8.84
N ILE A 152 5.85 0.16 8.07
CA ILE A 152 4.49 -0.26 8.43
C ILE A 152 3.97 -1.21 7.35
N VAL A 153 3.61 -2.42 7.78
CA VAL A 153 2.97 -3.46 6.99
C VAL A 153 1.80 -3.99 7.82
N LEU A 154 0.57 -3.73 7.39
CA LEU A 154 -0.64 -4.28 8.00
C LEU A 154 -1.20 -5.37 7.10
N LYS A 155 -2.05 -6.24 7.65
CA LYS A 155 -2.67 -7.32 6.87
C LYS A 155 -4.16 -7.37 7.14
N THR A 156 -4.99 -7.43 6.10
CA THR A 156 -6.42 -7.67 6.27
C THR A 156 -6.68 -9.03 6.91
N GLN A 157 -7.63 -9.12 7.81
CA GLN A 157 -8.11 -10.38 8.37
C GLN A 157 -9.63 -10.38 8.40
N VAL A 158 -10.23 -11.52 8.06
CA VAL A 158 -11.68 -11.74 8.22
C VAL A 158 -11.89 -12.67 9.40
N LYS A 159 -12.68 -12.23 10.38
CA LYS A 159 -13.00 -13.01 11.57
C LYS A 159 -14.47 -12.86 11.89
N ASP A 160 -15.20 -13.97 11.96
CA ASP A 160 -16.63 -14.01 12.30
C ASP A 160 -17.48 -13.02 11.45
N GLY A 161 -17.18 -12.94 10.15
CA GLY A 161 -17.86 -12.04 9.21
C GLY A 161 -17.45 -10.57 9.28
N HIS A 162 -16.56 -10.20 10.20
CA HIS A 162 -16.03 -8.85 10.35
C HIS A 162 -14.65 -8.73 9.71
N TYR A 163 -14.32 -7.52 9.27
CA TYR A 163 -13.08 -7.21 8.54
C TYR A 163 -12.19 -6.35 9.40
N TYR A 164 -10.94 -6.79 9.58
CA TYR A 164 -9.94 -6.14 10.42
C TYR A 164 -8.65 -5.90 9.66
N PHE A 165 -7.79 -5.05 10.22
CA PHE A 165 -6.36 -5.06 9.98
C PHE A 165 -5.63 -5.68 11.17
N SER A 166 -4.80 -6.69 10.91
CA SER A 166 -3.75 -7.15 11.81
C SER A 166 -2.61 -6.14 11.82
N THR A 167 -2.25 -5.68 13.01
CA THR A 167 -1.26 -4.62 13.25
C THR A 167 0.08 -5.16 13.73
N GLN A 168 0.08 -6.39 14.25
CA GLN A 168 1.26 -7.03 14.84
C GLN A 168 1.56 -8.36 14.13
N ASN A 169 2.85 -8.72 14.11
CA ASN A 169 3.32 -9.98 13.55
C ASN A 169 2.81 -11.17 14.36
N ASN A 170 2.32 -12.22 13.70
CA ASN A 170 1.81 -13.42 14.37
C ASN A 170 2.80 -14.62 14.38
N GLY A 171 4.05 -14.40 13.97
CA GLY A 171 5.10 -15.40 13.79
C GLY A 171 5.07 -16.13 12.44
N MET A 172 4.00 -15.95 11.66
CA MET A 172 3.76 -16.61 10.37
C MET A 172 3.48 -15.60 9.24
N ASP A 173 3.67 -14.31 9.47
CA ASP A 173 3.49 -13.26 8.46
C ASP A 173 4.61 -12.21 8.51
N THR A 174 4.49 -11.19 7.67
CA THR A 174 5.43 -10.05 7.61
C THR A 174 4.82 -8.76 8.17
N VAL A 175 3.73 -8.86 8.93
CA VAL A 175 3.08 -7.71 9.57
C VAL A 175 4.05 -7.05 10.54
N LYS A 176 4.08 -5.72 10.52
CA LYS A 176 4.86 -4.91 11.44
C LYS A 176 4.31 -3.49 11.52
N SER A 177 4.38 -2.93 12.71
CA SER A 177 4.18 -1.52 12.97
C SER A 177 5.19 -1.07 14.03
N PRO A 178 5.49 0.23 14.14
CA PRO A 178 6.22 0.77 15.27
C PRO A 178 5.60 0.37 16.61
N ILE A 179 6.46 0.17 17.61
CA ILE A 179 6.05 -0.16 18.98
C ILE A 179 5.23 1.01 19.54
N GLY A 180 4.05 0.71 20.10
CA GLY A 180 3.16 1.72 20.66
C GLY A 180 2.28 2.46 19.66
N MET A 181 2.35 2.15 18.35
CA MET A 181 1.45 2.75 17.35
C MET A 181 0.02 2.21 17.45
N PHE A 182 -0.15 0.95 17.83
CA PHE A 182 -1.45 0.31 17.99
C PHE A 182 -1.49 -0.40 19.34
N GLU A 183 -2.56 -0.21 20.10
CA GLU A 183 -2.79 -0.91 21.37
C GLU A 183 -3.13 -2.39 21.11
N ASP A 184 -4.08 -2.63 20.21
CA ASP A 184 -4.58 -3.96 19.89
C ASP A 184 -3.88 -4.57 18.67
N SER A 185 -3.83 -5.91 18.64
CA SER A 185 -3.32 -6.67 17.49
C SER A 185 -4.27 -6.63 16.29
N LEU A 186 -5.53 -6.23 16.51
CA LEU A 186 -6.55 -6.06 15.49
C LEU A 186 -7.21 -4.70 15.64
N THR A 187 -7.38 -4.02 14.51
CA THR A 187 -8.17 -2.80 14.42
C THR A 187 -9.17 -2.93 13.28
N GLU A 188 -10.22 -2.12 13.31
CA GLU A 188 -11.22 -2.09 12.24
C GLU A 188 -10.56 -1.90 10.88
N ASN A 189 -11.11 -2.55 9.86
CA ASN A 189 -10.61 -2.41 8.48
C ASN A 189 -10.96 -1.02 7.92
N ASP A 190 -10.40 0.06 8.46
CA ASP A 190 -10.64 1.44 8.04
C ASP A 190 -9.31 2.15 7.82
N LEU A 191 -8.96 2.37 6.56
CA LEU A 191 -7.68 2.98 6.22
C LEU A 191 -7.62 4.46 6.61
N LYS A 192 -8.76 5.14 6.79
CA LYS A 192 -8.78 6.52 7.29
C LYS A 192 -8.35 6.57 8.76
N THR A 193 -8.81 5.63 9.57
CA THR A 193 -8.36 5.51 10.96
C THR A 193 -6.87 5.19 11.01
N ILE A 194 -6.39 4.26 10.18
CA ILE A 194 -4.95 3.98 10.07
C ILE A 194 -4.15 5.23 9.70
N ASP A 195 -4.63 6.03 8.75
CA ASP A 195 -3.99 7.29 8.34
C ASP A 195 -3.83 8.26 9.51
N LEU A 196 -4.90 8.48 10.27
CA LEU A 196 -4.86 9.33 11.47
C LEU A 196 -3.91 8.78 12.53
N THR A 197 -3.97 7.47 12.82
CA THR A 197 -3.07 6.84 13.80
C THR A 197 -1.59 6.98 13.43
N ILE A 198 -1.25 6.83 12.14
CA ILE A 198 0.12 7.02 11.66
C ILE A 198 0.56 8.48 11.84
N ARG A 199 -0.33 9.42 11.54
CA ARG A 199 -0.02 10.86 11.65
C ARG A 199 0.20 11.29 13.09
N GLU A 200 -0.67 10.84 13.99
CA GLU A 200 -0.58 11.05 15.44
C GLU A 200 0.73 10.47 15.98
N TYR A 201 1.04 9.22 15.64
CA TYR A 201 2.26 8.55 16.12
C TYR A 201 3.55 9.29 15.72
N TYR A 202 3.58 9.87 14.52
CA TYR A 202 4.75 10.60 14.02
C TYR A 202 4.70 12.12 14.26
N ASN A 203 3.70 12.64 14.98
CA ASN A 203 3.47 14.07 15.19
C ASN A 203 3.49 14.88 13.88
N THR A 204 2.91 14.34 12.81
CA THR A 204 2.90 15.00 11.49
C THR A 204 1.67 15.91 11.28
N GLU A 205 0.85 16.08 12.32
CA GLU A 205 -0.11 17.18 12.37
C GLU A 205 0.63 18.43 12.83
N GLU A 206 0.82 19.38 11.90
CA GLU A 206 1.24 20.73 12.26
C GLU A 206 0.26 21.26 13.33
N GLU A 207 0.80 21.73 14.46
CA GLU A 207 0.09 22.53 15.45
C GLU A 207 -0.54 23.75 14.76
N GLN A 208 -1.75 23.62 14.23
CA GLN A 208 -2.59 24.76 13.88
C GLN A 208 -3.28 25.28 15.13
N HIS A 209 -2.50 25.71 16.12
CA HIS A 209 -3.02 26.45 17.27
C HIS A 209 -2.06 27.57 17.69
N GLU A 210 -2.57 28.79 17.44
CA GLU A 210 -2.38 30.02 18.22
C GLU A 210 -1.11 30.86 18.01
N GLU A 211 -1.21 31.80 17.06
CA GLU A 211 -0.84 33.19 17.35
C GLU A 211 -2.08 34.08 17.09
N ASN A 212 -2.77 34.41 18.19
CA ASN A 212 -3.60 35.61 18.31
C ASN A 212 -2.80 36.66 19.07
#